data_AF-A0A538RPY2-F1
#
_entry.id   AF-A0A538RPY2-F1
#
_cell.length_a   1.000
_cell.length_b   1.000
_cell.length_c   1.000
_cell.angle_alpha   90.00
_cell.angle_beta   90.00
_cell.angle_gamma   90.00
#
_symmetry.space_group_name_H-M   'P 1'
#
loop_
_entity.id
_entity.type
_entity.pdbx_description
1 polymer ?
#
loop_
_entity_poly.entity_id
_entity_poly.type
_entity_poly.pdbx_seq_one_letter_code
_entity_poly.pdbx_strand_id
1 'polypeptide(L)'
;MDEQEEPVQVVELRISYRYVTAHPWVVQAIGGFLSAYFMEHPGFRVQRHMEELESGAHLWVCEVPPSMKVLRLLRRLKEDIPPCHTQQVATDLPSRPRYLIDCPE
;
A
#
# COMPACT_ATOMS: atom_id res chain seq x y z
N MET A 1 13.45 11.15 29.02
CA MET A 1 13.56 9.82 28.39
C MET A 1 13.20 10.08 26.96
N ASP A 2 14.21 10.42 26.15
CA ASP A 2 14.02 10.76 24.75
C ASP A 2 13.56 9.50 24.02
N GLU A 3 12.25 9.43 23.75
CA GLU A 3 11.66 8.53 22.78
C GLU A 3 12.31 8.88 21.43
N GLN A 4 13.39 8.17 21.08
CA GLN A 4 13.95 8.25 19.75
C GLN A 4 12.86 7.78 18.78
N GLU A 5 12.14 8.72 18.17
CA GLU A 5 11.23 8.45 17.07
C GLU A 5 12.04 7.69 16.01
N GLU A 6 11.76 6.39 15.85
CA GLU A 6 12.38 5.60 14.79
C GLU A 6 12.12 6.32 13.45
N PRO A 7 13.12 6.48 12.58
CA PRO A 7 12.96 7.24 11.35
C PRO A 7 11.84 6.64 10.51
N VAL A 8 10.72 7.34 10.34
CA VAL A 8 9.55 6.81 9.62
C VAL A 8 9.75 6.92 8.12
N GLN A 9 9.48 5.83 7.39
CA GLN A 9 9.46 5.82 5.93
C GLN A 9 8.03 5.95 5.43
N VAL A 10 7.79 6.82 4.44
CA VAL A 10 6.50 6.90 3.76
C VAL A 10 6.52 6.10 2.48
N VAL A 11 5.52 5.24 2.27
CA VAL A 11 5.33 4.42 1.08
C VAL A 11 3.93 4.60 0.52
N GLU A 12 3.79 4.40 -0.79
CA GLU A 12 2.51 4.48 -1.48
C GLU A 12 2.10 3.11 -2.00
N LEU A 13 0.87 2.73 -1.73
CA LEU A 13 0.20 1.59 -2.32
C LEU A 13 -0.88 2.08 -3.27
N ARG A 14 -0.73 1.78 -4.55
CA ARG A 14 -1.62 2.18 -5.63
C ARG A 14 -2.30 0.96 -6.21
N ILE A 15 -3.56 1.12 -6.59
CA ILE A 15 -4.31 0.12 -7.34
C ILE A 15 -4.80 0.75 -8.63
N SER A 16 -4.57 0.09 -9.75
CA SER A 16 -5.03 0.57 -11.05
C SER A 16 -6.56 0.63 -11.12
N TYR A 17 -7.05 1.57 -11.93
CA TYR A 17 -8.48 1.67 -12.23
C TYR A 17 -9.03 0.39 -12.87
N ARG A 18 -8.28 -0.25 -13.79
CA ARG A 18 -8.73 -1.49 -14.45
C ARG A 18 -8.97 -2.62 -13.44
N TYR A 19 -8.10 -2.75 -12.44
CA TYR A 19 -8.23 -3.80 -11.43
C TYR A 19 -9.38 -3.51 -10.46
N VAL A 20 -9.56 -2.25 -10.04
CA VAL A 20 -10.70 -1.85 -9.20
C VAL A 20 -12.03 -2.00 -9.95
N THR A 21 -12.06 -1.67 -11.24
CA THR A 21 -13.27 -1.84 -12.06
C THR A 21 -13.64 -3.31 -12.20
N ALA A 22 -12.66 -4.20 -12.41
CA ALA A 22 -12.88 -5.64 -12.49
C ALA A 22 -13.26 -6.25 -11.13
N HIS A 23 -12.72 -5.71 -10.03
CA HIS A 23 -12.90 -6.24 -8.68
C HIS A 23 -13.16 -5.13 -7.64
N PRO A 24 -14.33 -4.47 -7.64
CA PRO A 24 -14.56 -3.28 -6.80
C PRO A 24 -14.40 -3.54 -5.30
N TRP A 25 -14.70 -4.75 -4.85
CA TRP A 25 -14.60 -5.17 -3.45
C TRP A 25 -13.16 -5.13 -2.90
N VAL A 26 -12.15 -5.16 -3.78
CA VAL A 26 -10.73 -5.14 -3.40
C VAL A 26 -10.36 -3.90 -2.61
N VAL A 27 -10.98 -2.74 -2.89
CA VAL A 27 -10.71 -1.49 -2.15
C VAL A 27 -11.04 -1.67 -0.67
N GLN A 28 -12.17 -2.31 -0.36
CA GLN A 28 -12.57 -2.61 1.01
C GLN A 28 -11.67 -3.68 1.64
N ALA A 29 -11.32 -4.73 0.89
CA ALA A 29 -10.43 -5.79 1.39
C ALA A 29 -9.05 -5.23 1.77
N ILE A 30 -8.47 -4.37 0.93
CA ILE A 30 -7.19 -3.71 1.21
C ILE A 30 -7.31 -2.79 2.42
N GLY A 31 -8.37 -1.97 2.50
CA GLY A 31 -8.62 -1.13 3.68
C GLY A 31 -8.70 -1.96 4.98
N GLY A 32 -9.41 -3.08 4.95
CA GLY A 32 -9.50 -4.01 6.07
C GLY A 32 -8.16 -4.65 6.44
N PHE A 33 -7.42 -5.13 5.43
CA PHE A 33 -6.09 -5.73 5.61
C PHE A 33 -5.11 -4.73 6.24
N LEU A 34 -5.03 -3.49 5.74
CA LEU A 34 -4.12 -2.47 6.29
C LEU A 34 -4.51 -2.08 7.73
N SER A 35 -5.81 -2.08 8.05
CA SER A 35 -6.30 -1.84 9.41
C SER A 35 -5.92 -2.97 10.36
N ALA A 36 -6.02 -4.23 9.93
CA ALA A 36 -5.52 -5.37 10.70
C ALA A 36 -4.00 -5.29 10.90
N TYR A 37 -3.26 -4.95 9.84
CA TYR A 37 -1.81 -4.80 9.89
C TYR A 37 -1.37 -3.69 10.86
N PHE A 38 -2.10 -2.57 10.91
CA PHE A 38 -1.90 -1.51 11.90
C PHE A 38 -2.02 -2.01 13.33
N MET A 39 -2.98 -2.89 13.63
CA MET A 39 -3.14 -3.46 14.96
C MET A 39 -2.02 -4.44 15.33
N GLU A 40 -1.47 -5.16 14.35
CA GLU A 40 -0.40 -6.17 14.55
C GLU A 40 1.00 -5.55 14.66
N HIS A 41 1.24 -4.41 14.00
CA HIS A 41 2.59 -3.87 13.81
C HIS A 41 2.71 -2.42 14.32
N PRO A 42 3.27 -2.23 15.54
CA PRO A 42 3.63 -0.91 16.04
C PRO A 42 4.52 -0.17 15.03
N GLY A 43 4.16 1.09 14.72
CA GLY A 43 4.89 1.93 13.76
C GLY A 43 4.39 1.85 12.32
N PHE A 44 3.51 0.91 11.98
CA PHE A 44 2.74 1.00 10.74
C PHE A 44 1.58 1.99 10.94
N ARG A 45 1.33 2.89 9.98
CA ARG A 45 0.13 3.75 9.97
C ARG A 45 -0.33 4.00 8.54
N VAL A 46 -1.64 4.09 8.32
CA VAL A 46 -2.20 4.65 7.08
C VAL A 46 -2.41 6.14 7.33
N GLN A 47 -1.65 7.00 6.64
CA GLN A 47 -1.84 8.45 6.71
C GLN A 47 -3.10 8.89 5.98
N ARG A 48 -3.31 8.33 4.78
CA ARG A 48 -4.37 8.76 3.89
C ARG A 48 -4.77 7.67 2.91
N HIS A 49 -6.06 7.61 2.62
CA HIS A 49 -6.62 6.91 1.46
C HIS A 49 -7.29 7.96 0.56
N MET A 50 -7.06 7.87 -0.75
CA MET A 50 -7.71 8.72 -1.74
C MET A 50 -7.95 7.97 -3.04
N GLU A 51 -8.96 8.42 -3.78
CA GLU A 51 -9.16 8.09 -5.18
C GLU A 51 -8.56 9.21 -6.04
N GLU A 52 -7.69 8.86 -6.97
CA GLU A 52 -7.06 9.81 -7.88
C GLU A 52 -7.99 10.07 -9.06
N LEU A 53 -8.59 11.27 -9.08
CA LEU A 53 -9.63 11.67 -10.02
C LEU A 53 -9.22 11.53 -11.50
N GLU A 54 -7.94 11.74 -11.83
CA GLU A 54 -7.45 11.70 -13.21
C GLU A 54 -7.34 10.27 -13.75
N SER A 55 -6.96 9.31 -12.90
CA SER A 55 -6.68 7.95 -13.31
C SER A 55 -7.72 6.94 -12.85
N GLY A 56 -8.59 7.31 -11.90
CA GLY A 56 -9.51 6.39 -11.20
C GLY A 56 -8.80 5.39 -10.29
N ALA A 57 -7.50 5.60 -10.02
CA ALA A 57 -6.71 4.73 -9.16
C ALA A 57 -6.98 5.01 -7.69
N HIS A 58 -6.93 3.97 -6.85
CA HIS A 58 -6.94 4.17 -5.40
C HIS A 58 -5.50 4.20 -4.86
N LEU A 59 -5.23 5.13 -3.95
CA LEU A 59 -3.94 5.36 -3.33
C LEU A 59 -4.06 5.33 -1.80
N TRP A 60 -3.24 4.50 -1.16
CA TRP A 60 -2.96 4.57 0.27
C TRP A 60 -1.55 5.08 0.48
N VAL A 61 -1.42 6.09 1.34
CA VAL A 61 -0.13 6.60 1.83
C VAL A 61 0.08 6.02 3.22
N CYS A 62 1.14 5.24 3.38
CA CYS A 62 1.43 4.54 4.61
C CYS A 62 2.77 4.99 5.19
N GLU A 63 2.82 5.17 6.50
CA GLU A 63 4.04 5.26 7.28
C GLU A 63 4.44 3.85 7.74
N VAL A 64 5.71 3.51 7.58
CA VAL A 64 6.27 2.23 7.97
C VAL A 64 7.62 2.44 8.64
N PRO A 65 8.01 1.61 9.63
CA PRO A 65 9.36 1.65 10.16
C PRO A 65 10.35 1.13 9.08
N PRO A 66 11.61 1.58 9.04
CA PRO A 66 12.56 1.22 7.98
C PRO A 66 12.91 -0.27 7.97
N SER A 67 12.72 -0.94 9.10
CA SER A 67 12.90 -2.38 9.27
C SER A 67 11.77 -3.19 8.62
N MET A 68 10.65 -2.56 8.27
CA MET A 68 9.49 -3.24 7.71
C MET A 68 9.71 -3.68 6.26
N LYS A 69 9.41 -4.95 6.00
CA LYS A 69 9.49 -5.54 4.65
C LYS A 69 8.18 -5.35 3.90
N VAL A 70 7.97 -4.20 3.28
CA VAL A 70 6.72 -3.87 2.55
C VAL A 70 6.38 -4.91 1.47
N LEU A 71 7.37 -5.45 0.76
CA LEU A 71 7.15 -6.53 -0.21
C LEU A 71 6.54 -7.80 0.41
N ARG A 72 6.84 -8.11 1.68
CA ARG A 72 6.23 -9.24 2.39
C ARG A 72 4.78 -8.95 2.73
N LEU A 73 4.47 -7.71 3.14
CA LEU A 73 3.08 -7.26 3.34
C LEU A 73 2.27 -7.44 2.06
N LEU A 74 2.80 -7.00 0.92
CA LEU A 74 2.12 -7.13 -0.37
C LEU A 74 1.88 -8.61 -0.74
N ARG A 75 2.84 -9.50 -0.48
CA ARG A 75 2.65 -10.94 -0.70
C ARG A 75 1.51 -11.51 0.14
N ARG A 76 1.40 -11.13 1.43
CA ARG A 76 0.25 -11.56 2.27
C ARG A 76 -1.06 -11.06 1.68
N LEU A 77 -1.11 -9.77 1.34
CA LEU A 77 -2.30 -9.17 0.75
C LEU A 77 -2.75 -9.89 -0.54
N LYS A 78 -1.81 -10.33 -1.37
CA LYS A 78 -2.12 -11.07 -2.61
C LYS A 78 -2.86 -12.39 -2.40
N GLU A 79 -2.73 -13.00 -1.22
CA GLU A 79 -3.46 -14.23 -0.90
C GLU A 79 -4.94 -13.94 -0.56
N ASP A 80 -5.27 -12.70 -0.20
CA ASP A 80 -6.61 -12.28 0.24
C ASP A 80 -7.43 -11.58 -0.87
N ILE A 81 -6.82 -11.29 -2.03
CA ILE A 81 -7.45 -10.57 -3.16
C ILE A 81 -7.34 -11.37 -4.48
N PRO A 82 -8.10 -11.02 -5.54
CA PRO A 82 -8.01 -11.70 -6.82
C PRO A 82 -6.58 -11.67 -7.39
N PRO A 83 -6.22 -12.61 -8.30
CA PRO A 83 -4.91 -12.63 -8.93
C PRO A 83 -4.51 -11.25 -9.46
N CYS A 84 -3.31 -10.81 -9.12
CA CYS A 84 -2.80 -9.49 -9.49
C CYS A 84 -1.28 -9.48 -9.70
N HIS A 85 -0.84 -8.52 -10.48
CA HIS A 85 0.58 -8.20 -10.65
C HIS A 85 0.94 -7.04 -9.71
N THR A 86 2.12 -7.13 -9.08
CA THR A 86 2.63 -6.09 -8.19
C THR A 86 3.94 -5.56 -8.72
N GLN A 87 4.00 -4.27 -9.00
CA GLN A 87 5.21 -3.61 -9.50
C GLN A 87 5.66 -2.55 -8.50
N GLN A 88 6.97 -2.49 -8.26
CA GLN A 88 7.56 -1.32 -7.64
C GLN A 88 7.86 -0.31 -8.75
N VAL A 89 7.10 0.77 -8.79
CA VAL A 89 7.28 1.80 -9.81
C VAL A 89 8.51 2.63 -9.42
N ALA A 90 9.46 2.70 -10.35
CA ALA A 90 10.75 3.35 -10.13
C ALA A 90 10.58 4.78 -9.61
N THR A 91 11.42 5.08 -8.63
CA THR A 91 11.52 6.33 -7.89
C THR A 91 12.72 7.11 -8.41
N ASP A 92 12.50 8.22 -9.09
CA ASP A 92 13.53 9.26 -9.19
C ASP A 92 13.65 9.89 -7.80
N LEU A 93 14.81 9.78 -7.15
CA LEU A 93 15.07 10.50 -5.90
C LEU A 93 14.75 11.99 -6.09
N PRO A 94 13.91 12.61 -5.24
CA PRO A 94 13.57 12.24 -3.86
C PRO A 94 12.26 11.46 -3.64
N SER A 95 11.72 10.78 -4.65
CA SER A 95 10.38 10.16 -4.54
C SER A 95 10.31 8.95 -3.60
N ARG A 96 9.19 8.88 -2.86
CA ARG A 96 8.81 7.81 -1.91
C ARG A 96 8.60 6.49 -2.66
N PRO A 97 8.89 5.29 -2.08
CA PRO A 97 8.61 4.02 -2.73
C PRO A 97 7.12 3.89 -3.10
N ARG A 98 6.84 3.50 -4.34
CA ARG A 98 5.48 3.32 -4.86
C ARG A 98 5.29 1.90 -5.33
N TYR A 99 4.23 1.27 -4.87
CA TYR A 99 3.83 -0.08 -5.24
C TYR A 99 2.51 -0.02 -5.99
N LEU A 100 2.46 -0.57 -7.20
CA LEU A 100 1.26 -0.66 -8.02
C LEU A 100 0.74 -2.09 -8.01
N ILE A 101 -0.51 -2.28 -7.59
CA ILE A 101 -1.31 -3.49 -7.79
C ILE A 101 -2.13 -3.31 -9.05
N ASP A 102 -2.03 -4.28 -9.95
CA ASP A 102 -2.71 -4.25 -11.24
C ASP A 102 -3.23 -5.61 -11.67
N CYS A 103 -4.11 -5.65 -12.67
CA CYS A 103 -4.53 -6.89 -13.31
C CYS A 103 -3.30 -7.68 -13.80
N PRO A 104 -3.34 -9.03 -13.73
CA PRO A 104 -2.37 -9.85 -14.43
C PRO A 104 -2.46 -9.57 -15.94
N GLU A 105 -1.32 -9.66 -16.64
CA GLU A 105 -1.27 -9.56 -18.11
C GLU A 105 -2.08 -10.67 -18.79
#